data_AF-A0A6M4PD96-F1
#
_entry.id   AF-A0A6M4PD96-F1
#
_cell.length_a   1.000
_cell.length_b   1.000
_cell.length_c   1.000
_cell.angle_alpha   90.00
_cell.angle_beta   90.00
_cell.angle_gamma   90.00
#
_symmetry.space_group_name_H-M   'P 1'
#
loop_
_entity.id
_entity.type
_entity.pdbx_description
1 polymer ?
#
loop_
_entity_poly.entity_id
_entity_poly.type
_entity_poly.pdbx_seq_one_letter_code
_entity_poly.pdbx_strand_id
1 'polypeptide(L)'
;MDRSNIISLELVPFHEISEVNDYIQSDQKKRNQLKYDDFKNFKNSNPTNGLTQKEKEMFWKLHLAINSKDKNIGIGWRILKQIDEYLKNLPVQNDLSRKEAIDIQLVQRVLSKIRGSDEQLSELVGKWNENDLKQVGEFEQIINEYPESSDFKYYYLSN
;
A
#
# COMPACT_ATOMS: atom_id res chain seq x y z
N MET A 1 30.32 14.49 27.84
CA MET A 1 29.57 14.73 26.61
C MET A 1 29.35 13.38 25.94
N ASP A 2 28.13 12.86 26.01
CA ASP A 2 27.74 11.61 25.37
C ASP A 2 27.59 11.84 23.86
N ARG A 3 28.33 11.06 23.06
CA ARG A 3 28.13 10.98 21.61
C ARG A 3 27.16 9.83 21.37
N SER A 4 25.85 10.09 21.45
CA SER A 4 24.85 9.13 21.00
C SER A 4 25.03 8.90 19.51
N ASN A 5 25.45 7.69 19.11
CA ASN A 5 25.38 7.26 17.73
C ASN A 5 23.91 7.05 17.37
N ILE A 6 23.37 7.94 16.53
CA ILE A 6 22.03 7.80 15.98
C ILE A 6 22.10 6.75 14.88
N ILE A 7 21.50 5.59 15.11
CA ILE A 7 21.32 4.57 14.07
C ILE A 7 20.05 4.96 13.30
N SER A 8 20.22 5.43 12.06
CA SER A 8 19.11 5.69 11.14
C SER A 8 18.86 4.44 10.29
N LEU A 9 17.66 3.88 10.39
CA LEU A 9 17.23 2.77 9.55
C LEU A 9 16.59 3.33 8.27
N GLU A 10 17.19 3.03 7.12
CA GLU A 10 16.64 3.39 5.80
C GLU A 10 15.84 2.23 5.22
N LEU A 11 14.69 2.54 4.62
CA LEU A 11 13.82 1.56 4.00
C LEU A 11 14.35 1.22 2.59
N VAL A 12 14.41 -0.06 2.25
CA VAL A 12 14.77 -0.51 0.90
C VAL A 12 13.55 -0.40 -0.03
N PRO A 13 13.73 0.01 -1.31
CA PRO A 13 12.65 0.09 -2.27
C PRO A 13 11.87 -1.22 -2.44
N PHE A 14 10.54 -1.11 -2.52
CA PHE A 14 9.64 -2.27 -2.50
C PHE A 14 9.79 -3.24 -3.67
N HIS A 15 10.28 -2.72 -4.78
CA HIS A 15 10.46 -3.41 -6.05
C HIS A 15 11.82 -4.14 -6.14
N GLU A 16 12.73 -3.92 -5.19
CA GLU A 16 14.07 -4.54 -5.18
C GLU A 16 14.09 -5.91 -4.48
N ILE A 17 13.08 -6.22 -3.64
CA ILE A 17 13.03 -7.47 -2.90
C ILE A 17 12.02 -8.41 -3.55
N SER A 18 12.53 -9.41 -4.28
CA SER A 18 11.75 -10.58 -4.68
C SER A 18 11.55 -11.46 -3.44
N GLU A 19 10.30 -11.56 -2.98
CA GLU A 19 9.81 -12.44 -1.91
C GLU A 19 10.87 -12.87 -0.88
N VAL A 20 10.90 -12.20 0.27
CA VAL A 20 11.53 -12.79 1.46
C VAL A 20 10.83 -14.12 1.68
N ASN A 21 11.51 -15.21 1.31
CA ASN A 21 11.04 -16.57 1.50
C ASN A 21 10.51 -16.69 2.93
N ASP A 22 9.20 -16.93 3.07
CA ASP A 22 8.60 -17.35 4.33
C ASP A 22 9.10 -18.80 4.61
N TYR A 23 10.38 -18.96 4.95
CA TYR A 23 10.92 -20.22 5.46
C TYR A 23 10.38 -20.45 6.87
N ILE A 24 9.29 -21.19 6.99
CA ILE A 24 9.03 -22.01 8.19
C ILE A 24 8.49 -23.37 7.74
N GLN A 25 9.35 -24.39 7.77
CA GLN A 25 8.98 -25.81 7.81
C GLN A 25 8.70 -26.24 9.25
N SER A 26 7.70 -27.10 9.49
CA SER A 26 7.84 -28.33 10.31
C SER A 26 6.58 -29.20 10.30
N ASP A 27 6.81 -30.49 10.61
CA ASP A 27 6.00 -31.69 10.39
C ASP A 27 4.86 -31.98 11.42
N GLN A 28 3.79 -32.61 10.90
CA GLN A 28 2.91 -33.67 11.45
C GLN A 28 1.84 -33.52 12.57
N LYS A 29 0.78 -34.34 12.32
CA LYS A 29 -0.24 -35.04 13.15
C LYS A 29 -1.63 -34.41 13.40
N LYS A 30 -2.64 -35.24 13.07
CA LYS A 30 -4.11 -35.08 13.16
C LYS A 30 -4.62 -34.67 14.55
N ARG A 31 -5.45 -33.63 14.62
CA ARG A 31 -6.51 -33.40 15.64
C ARG A 31 -7.65 -32.56 15.01
N ASN A 32 -8.88 -32.76 15.49
CA ASN A 32 -10.12 -32.11 15.05
C ASN A 32 -10.24 -30.65 15.53
N GLN A 33 -9.29 -29.81 15.13
CA GLN A 33 -9.31 -28.35 15.28
C GLN A 33 -8.72 -27.79 13.98
N LEU A 34 -9.36 -26.79 13.36
CA LEU A 34 -8.78 -26.10 12.19
C LEU A 34 -7.41 -25.55 12.60
N LYS A 35 -6.34 -26.18 12.11
CA LYS A 35 -4.98 -25.73 12.38
C LYS A 35 -4.69 -24.47 11.57
N TYR A 36 -3.71 -23.69 12.01
CA TYR A 36 -3.19 -22.57 11.23
C TYR A 36 -2.81 -22.97 9.80
N ASP A 37 -2.33 -24.20 9.61
CA ASP A 37 -2.01 -24.75 8.30
C ASP A 37 -3.27 -25.01 7.44
N ASP A 38 -4.39 -25.40 8.05
CA ASP A 38 -5.68 -25.52 7.35
C ASP A 38 -6.18 -24.13 6.92
N PHE A 39 -5.96 -23.10 7.75
CA PHE A 39 -6.24 -21.70 7.37
C PHE A 39 -5.33 -21.19 6.25
N LYS A 40 -4.04 -21.57 6.25
CA LYS A 40 -3.13 -21.27 5.14
C LYS A 40 -3.63 -21.86 3.82
N ASN A 41 -4.23 -23.05 3.84
CA ASN A 41 -4.80 -23.66 2.64
C ASN A 41 -6.05 -22.92 2.12
N PHE A 42 -6.74 -22.14 2.96
CA PHE A 42 -7.82 -21.24 2.50
C PHE A 42 -7.31 -19.94 1.88
N LYS A 43 -6.07 -19.53 2.20
CA LYS A 43 -5.47 -18.37 1.54
C LYS A 43 -5.12 -18.75 0.11
N ASN A 44 -5.52 -17.91 -0.84
CA ASN A 44 -5.10 -18.05 -2.22
C ASN A 44 -3.61 -17.66 -2.32
N SER A 45 -2.75 -18.66 -2.49
CA SER A 45 -1.30 -18.49 -2.63
C SER A 45 -0.87 -18.15 -4.05
N ASN A 46 -1.80 -17.98 -5.00
CA ASN A 46 -1.47 -17.78 -6.41
C ASN A 46 -0.54 -16.58 -6.58
N PRO A 47 0.73 -16.80 -6.96
CA PRO A 47 1.72 -15.72 -7.08
C PRO A 47 1.31 -14.68 -8.13
N THR A 48 0.50 -15.10 -9.10
CA THR A 48 0.01 -14.29 -10.22
C THR A 48 -0.95 -13.17 -9.82
N ASN A 49 -1.53 -13.23 -8.62
CA ASN A 49 -2.54 -12.26 -8.18
C ASN A 49 -2.01 -11.23 -7.18
N GLY A 50 -0.73 -11.31 -6.80
CA GLY A 50 -0.06 -10.34 -5.92
C GLY A 50 0.22 -9.00 -6.59
N LEU A 51 0.81 -8.07 -5.84
CA LEU A 51 1.24 -6.76 -6.36
C LEU A 51 2.25 -6.94 -7.49
N THR A 52 1.98 -6.28 -8.62
CA THR A 52 2.89 -6.22 -9.75
C THR A 52 4.10 -5.35 -9.42
N GLN A 53 5.17 -5.49 -10.20
CA GLN A 53 6.35 -4.66 -10.04
C GLN A 53 6.03 -3.16 -10.12
N LYS A 54 5.19 -2.77 -11.08
CA LYS A 54 4.77 -1.38 -11.28
C LYS A 54 3.93 -0.85 -10.13
N GLU A 55 3.03 -1.66 -9.57
CA GLU A 55 2.26 -1.27 -8.38
C GLU A 55 3.20 -1.09 -7.17
N LYS A 56 4.22 -1.94 -7.01
CA LYS A 56 5.24 -1.77 -5.95
C LYS A 56 6.05 -0.48 -6.13
N GLU A 57 6.42 -0.14 -7.36
CA GLU A 57 7.08 1.14 -7.70
C GLU A 57 6.19 2.34 -7.39
N MET A 58 4.90 2.28 -7.73
CA MET A 58 3.93 3.31 -7.41
C MET A 58 3.84 3.52 -5.89
N PHE A 59 3.68 2.45 -5.10
CA PHE A 59 3.67 2.55 -3.63
C PHE A 59 5.00 3.05 -3.07
N TRP A 60 6.12 2.77 -3.71
CA TRP A 60 7.42 3.29 -3.31
C TRP A 60 7.51 4.81 -3.53
N LYS A 61 7.06 5.31 -4.68
CA LYS A 61 6.99 6.76 -4.94
C LYS A 61 6.07 7.47 -3.96
N LEU A 62 4.91 6.88 -3.65
CA LEU A 62 4.00 7.41 -2.62
C LEU A 62 4.65 7.41 -1.23
N HIS A 63 5.40 6.36 -0.88
CA HIS A 63 6.18 6.34 0.36
C HIS A 63 7.16 7.51 0.43
N LEU A 64 7.95 7.74 -0.63
CA LEU A 64 8.94 8.81 -0.67
C LEU A 64 8.28 10.19 -0.57
N ALA A 65 7.16 10.42 -1.26
CA ALA A 65 6.40 11.67 -1.16
C ALA A 65 5.97 11.95 0.28
N ILE A 66 5.38 10.96 0.97
CA ILE A 66 5.00 11.11 2.39
C ILE A 66 6.22 11.35 3.27
N ASN A 67 7.25 10.52 3.11
CA ASN A 67 8.43 10.53 3.96
C ASN A 67 9.23 11.83 3.82
N SER A 68 9.16 12.48 2.65
CA SER A 68 9.77 13.79 2.41
C SER A 68 9.17 14.90 3.29
N LYS A 69 7.88 14.80 3.64
CA LYS A 69 7.18 15.79 4.49
C LYS A 69 7.31 15.46 5.97
N ASP A 70 7.27 14.18 6.33
CA ASP A 70 7.54 13.69 7.69
C ASP A 70 8.30 12.36 7.63
N LYS A 71 9.56 12.38 8.08
CA LYS A 71 10.45 11.20 8.08
C LYS A 71 9.94 10.05 8.93
N ASN A 72 9.03 10.29 9.87
CA ASN A 72 8.44 9.28 10.74
C ASN A 72 7.20 8.61 10.13
N ILE A 73 6.68 9.15 9.02
CA ILE A 73 5.46 8.67 8.36
C ILE A 73 5.84 8.16 6.96
N GLY A 74 5.12 7.14 6.51
CA GLY A 74 5.29 6.57 5.19
C GLY A 74 4.57 5.25 5.06
N ILE A 75 4.68 4.63 3.89
CA ILE A 75 4.22 3.27 3.67
C ILE A 75 5.33 2.33 4.13
N GLY A 76 5.05 1.43 5.07
CA GLY A 76 6.00 0.39 5.47
C GLY A 76 5.71 -0.94 4.80
N TRP A 77 6.69 -1.85 4.81
CA TRP A 77 6.53 -3.23 4.32
C TRP A 77 5.30 -3.96 4.84
N ARG A 78 4.90 -3.70 6.10
CA ARG A 78 3.68 -4.26 6.69
C ARG A 78 2.43 -3.89 5.90
N ILE A 79 2.29 -2.63 5.52
CA ILE A 79 1.14 -2.15 4.75
C ILE A 79 1.18 -2.78 3.36
N LEU A 80 2.35 -2.79 2.71
CA LEU A 80 2.49 -3.38 1.39
C LEU A 80 2.14 -4.89 1.38
N LYS A 81 2.62 -5.67 2.37
CA LYS A 81 2.28 -7.09 2.52
C LYS A 81 0.77 -7.30 2.73
N GLN A 82 0.12 -6.42 3.49
CA GLN A 82 -1.33 -6.48 3.67
C GLN A 82 -2.10 -6.21 2.38
N ILE A 83 -1.63 -5.25 1.57
CA ILE A 83 -2.23 -4.96 0.25
C ILE A 83 -2.01 -6.15 -0.69
N ASP A 84 -0.79 -6.70 -0.73
CA ASP A 84 -0.46 -7.88 -1.54
C ASP A 84 -1.33 -9.09 -1.17
N GLU A 85 -1.44 -9.41 0.13
CA GLU A 85 -2.31 -10.48 0.62
C GLU A 85 -3.79 -10.22 0.30
N TYR A 86 -4.24 -8.97 0.37
CA TYR A 86 -5.61 -8.60 0.01
C TYR A 86 -5.89 -8.87 -1.48
N LEU A 87 -4.99 -8.43 -2.37
CA LEU A 87 -5.15 -8.60 -3.81
C LEU A 87 -5.12 -10.07 -4.23
N LYS A 88 -4.27 -10.89 -3.59
CA LYS A 88 -4.22 -12.35 -3.82
C LYS A 88 -5.54 -13.04 -3.50
N ASN A 89 -6.29 -12.52 -2.52
CA ASN A 89 -7.54 -13.10 -2.02
C ASN A 89 -8.81 -12.43 -2.58
N LEU A 90 -8.72 -11.65 -3.66
CA LEU A 90 -9.91 -11.12 -4.32
C LEU A 90 -10.81 -12.28 -4.82
N PRO A 91 -12.13 -12.24 -4.56
CA PRO A 91 -13.02 -13.30 -5.01
C PRO A 91 -13.17 -13.27 -6.53
N VAL A 92 -13.11 -14.44 -7.17
CA VAL A 92 -13.18 -14.59 -8.64
C VAL A 92 -14.53 -14.13 -9.21
N GLN A 93 -15.59 -14.17 -8.41
CA GLN A 93 -16.97 -13.87 -8.81
C GLN A 93 -17.45 -12.49 -8.31
N ASN A 94 -16.54 -11.60 -7.93
CA ASN A 94 -16.91 -10.33 -7.29
C ASN A 94 -17.14 -9.21 -8.30
N ASP A 95 -18.01 -8.26 -7.94
CA ASP A 95 -18.18 -6.99 -8.66
C ASP A 95 -16.99 -6.03 -8.46
N LEU A 96 -16.04 -6.38 -7.58
CA LEU A 96 -14.87 -5.57 -7.29
C LEU A 96 -13.70 -5.91 -8.21
N SER A 97 -13.36 -4.99 -9.11
CA SER A 97 -12.18 -5.10 -9.96
C SER A 97 -10.89 -4.90 -9.17
N ARG A 98 -9.77 -5.38 -9.72
CA ARG A 98 -8.44 -5.19 -9.13
C ARG A 98 -8.09 -3.70 -8.95
N LYS A 99 -8.43 -2.85 -9.92
CA LYS A 99 -8.14 -1.41 -9.86
C LYS A 99 -8.89 -0.76 -8.70
N GLU A 100 -10.17 -1.06 -8.54
CA GLU A 100 -10.98 -0.57 -7.42
C GLU A 100 -10.47 -1.11 -6.07
N ALA A 101 -10.05 -2.37 -6.03
CA ALA A 101 -9.41 -2.94 -4.86
C ALA A 101 -8.15 -2.16 -4.45
N ILE A 102 -7.33 -1.72 -5.40
CA ILE A 102 -6.15 -0.88 -5.14
C ILE A 102 -6.55 0.50 -4.63
N ASP A 103 -7.55 1.15 -5.22
CA ASP A 103 -8.08 2.44 -4.75
C ASP A 103 -8.52 2.38 -3.30
N ILE A 104 -9.32 1.36 -2.97
CA ILE A 104 -9.82 1.13 -1.62
C ILE A 104 -8.65 0.93 -0.65
N GLN A 105 -7.67 0.10 -1.02
CA GLN A 105 -6.51 -0.13 -0.17
C GLN A 105 -5.67 1.14 0.03
N LEU A 106 -5.46 1.94 -1.02
CA LEU A 106 -4.72 3.20 -0.90
C LEU A 106 -5.42 4.14 0.09
N VAL A 107 -6.72 4.33 -0.04
CA VAL A 107 -7.44 5.28 0.81
C VAL A 107 -7.52 4.79 2.26
N GLN A 108 -7.84 3.50 2.45
CA GLN A 108 -8.02 2.95 3.79
C GLN A 108 -6.71 2.83 4.57
N ARG A 109 -5.58 2.51 3.91
CA ARG A 109 -4.32 2.18 4.60
C ARG A 109 -3.25 3.24 4.48
N VAL A 110 -3.26 4.04 3.42
CA VAL A 110 -2.25 5.08 3.16
C VAL A 110 -2.85 6.44 3.50
N LEU A 111 -3.89 6.89 2.79
CA LEU A 111 -4.44 8.25 2.99
C LEU A 111 -4.97 8.47 4.40
N SER A 112 -5.57 7.44 5.01
CA SER A 112 -6.06 7.51 6.39
C SER A 112 -4.99 7.78 7.44
N LYS A 113 -3.71 7.55 7.11
CA LYS A 113 -2.56 7.70 8.01
C LYS A 113 -1.81 9.00 7.81
N ILE A 114 -2.07 9.72 6.73
CA ILE A 114 -1.42 11.00 6.46
C ILE A 114 -2.09 12.06 7.34
N ARG A 115 -1.26 12.73 8.13
CA ARG A 115 -1.61 13.81 9.05
C ARG A 115 -0.46 14.82 9.02
N GLY A 116 -0.75 16.09 9.20
CA GLY A 116 0.25 17.14 9.13
C GLY A 116 -0.38 18.51 9.16
N SER A 117 0.42 19.55 8.97
CA SER A 117 -0.10 20.90 8.73
C SER A 117 -0.88 20.96 7.42
N ASP A 118 -1.76 21.95 7.29
CA ASP A 118 -2.51 22.19 6.05
C ASP A 118 -1.58 22.37 4.86
N GLU A 119 -0.45 23.06 5.04
CA GLU A 119 0.57 23.26 4.02
C GLU A 119 1.15 21.92 3.53
N GLN A 120 1.61 21.05 4.45
CA GLN A 120 2.14 19.73 4.11
C GLN A 120 1.12 18.85 3.39
N LEU A 121 -0.13 18.86 3.86
CA LEU A 121 -1.21 18.08 3.25
C LEU A 121 -1.56 18.63 1.87
N SER A 122 -1.64 19.95 1.72
CA SER A 122 -1.98 20.62 0.46
C SER A 122 -0.97 20.35 -0.66
N GLU A 123 0.31 20.19 -0.33
CA GLU A 123 1.34 19.78 -1.29
C GLU A 123 1.16 18.32 -1.73
N LEU A 124 0.79 17.43 -0.81
CA LEU A 124 0.61 16.01 -1.09
C LEU A 124 -0.68 15.71 -1.88
N VAL A 125 -1.83 16.20 -1.39
CA VAL A 125 -3.15 15.86 -1.96
C VAL A 125 -3.72 16.94 -2.88
N GLY A 126 -3.07 18.11 -2.95
CA GLY A 126 -3.55 19.26 -3.69
C GLY A 126 -4.45 20.16 -2.86
N LYS A 127 -4.81 21.31 -3.43
CA LYS A 127 -5.75 22.26 -2.82
C LYS A 127 -6.62 22.92 -3.88
N TRP A 128 -7.81 23.32 -3.49
CA TRP A 128 -8.66 24.17 -4.29
C TRP A 128 -8.30 25.62 -4.02
N ASN A 129 -8.13 26.43 -5.06
CA ASN A 129 -7.97 27.87 -4.90
C ASN A 129 -9.32 28.59 -4.88
N GLU A 130 -9.30 29.88 -4.60
CA GLU A 130 -10.51 30.73 -4.51
C GLU A 130 -11.33 30.81 -5.82
N ASN A 131 -10.76 30.37 -6.94
CA ASN A 131 -11.41 30.35 -8.26
C ASN A 131 -11.90 28.94 -8.64
N ASP A 132 -12.05 28.02 -7.68
CA ASP A 132 -12.40 26.61 -7.89
C ASP A 132 -11.45 25.86 -8.84
N LEU A 133 -10.21 26.34 -9.02
CA LEU A 133 -9.18 25.61 -9.75
C LEU A 133 -8.44 24.69 -8.77
N LYS A 134 -8.48 23.38 -9.07
CA LYS A 134 -7.74 22.37 -8.34
C LYS A 134 -6.26 22.45 -8.68
N GLN A 135 -5.43 22.74 -7.69
CA GLN A 135 -3.99 22.52 -7.76
C GLN A 135 -3.70 21.04 -7.52
N VAL A 136 -3.12 20.38 -8.52
CA VAL A 136 -2.75 18.97 -8.47
C VAL A 136 -1.63 18.76 -7.44
N GLY A 137 -1.85 17.85 -6.48
CA GLY A 137 -0.85 17.44 -5.49
C GLY A 137 0.09 16.35 -6.01
N GLU A 138 1.19 16.12 -5.29
CA GLU A 138 2.19 15.09 -5.63
C GLU A 138 1.57 13.69 -5.80
N PHE A 139 0.55 13.35 -5.02
CA PHE A 139 -0.10 12.03 -5.09
C PHE A 139 -0.82 11.80 -6.40
N GLU A 140 -1.58 12.80 -6.85
CA GLU A 140 -2.30 12.72 -8.11
C GLU A 140 -1.33 12.63 -9.29
N GLN A 141 -0.19 13.32 -9.23
CA GLN A 141 0.87 13.19 -10.23
C GLN A 141 1.41 11.76 -10.26
N ILE A 142 1.82 11.20 -9.11
CA ILE A 142 2.36 9.84 -9.02
C ILE A 142 1.34 8.82 -9.51
N ILE A 143 0.08 8.91 -9.08
CA ILE A 143 -0.98 7.98 -9.49
C ILE A 143 -1.20 8.01 -11.00
N ASN A 144 -1.23 9.19 -11.60
CA ASN A 144 -1.45 9.35 -13.04
C ASN A 144 -0.32 8.77 -13.91
N GLU A 145 0.86 8.52 -13.33
CA GLU A 145 1.96 7.79 -14.00
C GLU A 145 1.70 6.27 -14.11
N TYR A 146 0.73 5.72 -13.37
CA TYR A 146 0.43 4.28 -13.31
C TYR A 146 -1.04 3.95 -13.61
N PRO A 147 -1.60 4.34 -14.78
CA PRO A 147 -3.01 4.12 -15.13
C PRO A 147 -3.43 2.63 -15.22
N GLU A 148 -2.47 1.73 -15.41
CA GLU A 148 -2.70 0.29 -15.36
C GLU A 148 -3.02 -0.22 -13.95
N SER A 149 -2.48 0.43 -12.92
CA SER A 149 -2.63 0.04 -11.51
C SER A 149 -3.99 0.48 -10.99
N SER A 150 -4.37 1.73 -11.28
CA SER A 150 -5.70 2.22 -11.04
C SER A 150 -6.00 3.48 -11.86
N ASP A 151 -7.28 3.68 -12.16
CA ASP A 151 -7.79 4.89 -12.81
C ASP A 151 -8.21 5.97 -11.77
N PHE A 152 -8.28 5.64 -10.47
CA PHE A 152 -8.71 6.55 -9.38
C PHE A 152 -9.97 7.37 -9.70
N LYS A 153 -10.94 6.74 -10.38
CA LYS A 153 -12.15 7.42 -10.88
C LYS A 153 -13.29 7.51 -9.86
N TYR A 154 -13.19 6.85 -8.71
CA TYR A 154 -14.31 6.68 -7.78
C TYR A 154 -14.10 7.34 -6.42
N TYR A 155 -14.45 8.63 -6.33
CA TYR A 155 -14.85 9.31 -5.08
C TYR A 155 -16.12 10.15 -5.29
N TYR A 156 -17.15 9.53 -5.89
CA TYR A 156 -18.54 9.99 -5.82
C TYR A 156 -19.47 8.81 -5.52
N LEU A 157 -19.43 8.36 -4.26
CA LEU A 157 -20.59 7.80 -3.57
C LEU A 157 -20.73 8.75 -2.37
N SER A 158 -21.41 9.90 -2.44
CA SER A 158 -22.85 10.06 -2.66
C SER A 158 -23.66 8.97 -1.96
N ASN A 159 -23.65 8.99 -0.63
CA ASN A 159 -24.86 9.03 0.19
C ASN A 159 -24.52 9.54 1.60
#